data_AF-A0A2N1SIJ5-F1
#
_entry.id   AF-A0A2N1SIJ5-F1
#
_cell.length_a   1.000
_cell.length_b   1.000
_cell.length_c   1.000
_cell.angle_alpha   90.00
_cell.angle_beta   90.00
_cell.angle_gamma   90.00
#
_symmetry.space_group_name_H-M   'P 1'
#
loop_
_entity.id
_entity.type
_entity.pdbx_description
1 polymer ?
#
loop_
_entity_poly.entity_id
_entity_poly.type
_entity_poly.pdbx_seq_one_letter_code
_entity_poly.pdbx_strand_id
1 'polypeptide(L)'
;MPHVVHYEDDFFIVDGLVRVICDASKLELDPDIIGEAVLSAVRLSDTTLRRVKDLVLQNEHLVDRPECLRLLSRTTRSFADALSDMLRPEAPLAQSFSSSSDELERIAAAHKAGASELREALRSSIVEDSSPEDHVSGDELSELLRI
;
A
#
# COMPACT_ATOMS: atom_id res chain seq x y z
N MET A 1 1.46 27.68 -10.37
CA MET A 1 2.43 26.67 -9.91
C MET A 1 1.64 25.41 -9.59
N PRO A 2 1.96 24.25 -10.18
CA PRO A 2 1.27 23.03 -9.80
C PRO A 2 1.66 22.75 -8.34
N HIS A 3 0.66 22.62 -7.47
CA HIS A 3 0.89 22.20 -6.09
C HIS A 3 1.47 20.78 -6.15
N VAL A 4 2.76 20.65 -5.83
CA VAL A 4 3.38 19.34 -5.61
C VAL A 4 2.71 18.77 -4.36
N VAL A 5 1.81 17.81 -4.54
CA VAL A 5 1.17 17.12 -3.42
C VAL A 5 2.21 16.14 -2.87
N HIS A 6 2.76 16.46 -1.70
CA HIS A 6 3.67 15.57 -0.99
C HIS A 6 2.84 14.49 -0.28
N TYR A 7 2.78 13.30 -0.87
CA TYR A 7 2.06 12.16 -0.28
C TYR A 7 2.87 11.42 0.79
N GLU A 8 4.14 11.80 1.02
CA GLU A 8 5.03 11.13 1.98
C GLU A 8 4.43 11.09 3.40
N ASP A 9 3.86 12.21 3.86
CA ASP A 9 3.22 12.29 5.17
C ASP A 9 1.99 11.38 5.25
N ASP A 10 1.20 11.32 4.16
CA ASP A 10 0.03 10.44 4.08
C ASP A 10 0.46 8.96 4.14
N PHE A 11 1.51 8.58 3.40
CA PHE A 11 2.08 7.23 3.44
C PHE A 11 2.60 6.88 4.83
N PHE A 12 3.25 7.83 5.51
CA PHE A 12 3.75 7.64 6.86
C PHE A 12 2.62 7.35 7.84
N ILE A 13 1.51 8.11 7.78
CA ILE A 13 0.34 7.88 8.61
C ILE A 13 -0.32 6.53 8.31
N VAL A 14 -0.45 6.18 7.03
CA VAL A 14 -1.03 4.89 6.61
C VAL A 14 -0.19 3.72 7.11
N ASP A 15 1.14 3.80 6.98
CA ASP A 15 2.04 2.78 7.50
C ASP A 15 1.95 2.68 9.04
N GLY A 16 1.84 3.81 9.73
CA GLY A 16 1.61 3.85 11.18
C GLY A 16 0.34 3.11 11.60
N LEU A 17 -0.78 3.34 10.90
CA LEU A 17 -2.04 2.64 11.16
C LEU A 17 -1.89 1.12 10.97
N VAL A 18 -1.24 0.71 9.88
CA VAL A 18 -1.00 -0.72 9.61
C VAL A 18 -0.09 -1.34 10.67
N ARG A 19 0.94 -0.62 11.16
CA ARG A 19 1.80 -1.13 12.24
C ARG A 19 1.01 -1.40 13.52
N VAL A 20 0.09 -0.52 13.91
CA VAL A 20 -0.78 -0.75 15.08
C VAL A 20 -1.57 -2.06 14.92
N ILE A 21 -2.07 -2.34 13.71
CA ILE A 21 -2.80 -3.57 13.40
C ILE A 21 -1.87 -4.79 13.42
N CYS A 22 -0.65 -4.67 12.87
CA CYS A 22 0.36 -5.72 12.93
C CYS A 22 0.83 -6.04 14.36
N ASP A 23 0.83 -5.05 15.25
CA ASP A 23 1.14 -5.26 16.65
C ASP A 23 -0.04 -5.92 17.35
N ALA A 24 -1.26 -5.45 17.08
CA ALA A 24 -2.48 -6.07 17.60
C ALA A 24 -2.62 -7.54 17.21
N SER A 25 -2.15 -7.93 16.00
CA SER A 25 -2.20 -9.33 15.55
C SER A 25 -1.22 -10.26 16.27
N LYS A 26 -0.25 -9.73 17.02
CA LYS A 26 0.81 -10.51 17.70
C LYS A 26 0.69 -10.49 19.21
N LEU A 27 -0.09 -9.55 19.76
CA LEU A 27 -0.25 -9.34 21.19
C LEU A 27 -1.44 -10.11 21.74
N GLU A 28 -1.35 -10.50 23.00
CA GLU A 28 -2.46 -11.07 23.78
C GLU A 28 -3.36 -9.95 24.29
N LEU A 29 -4.12 -9.34 23.37
CA LEU A 29 -5.02 -8.23 23.69
C LEU A 29 -6.32 -8.74 24.31
N ASP A 30 -6.84 -7.96 25.27
CA ASP A 30 -8.20 -8.15 25.79
C ASP A 30 -9.22 -7.65 24.75
N PRO A 31 -10.02 -8.54 24.15
CA PRO A 31 -10.94 -8.16 23.09
C PRO A 31 -12.08 -7.26 23.57
N ASP A 32 -12.43 -7.30 24.86
CA ASP A 32 -13.48 -6.46 25.45
C ASP A 32 -13.02 -5.01 25.62
N ILE A 33 -11.71 -4.78 25.72
CA ILE A 33 -11.13 -3.44 25.89
C ILE A 33 -10.83 -2.79 24.54
N ILE A 34 -10.22 -3.54 23.61
CA ILE A 34 -9.63 -2.96 22.39
C ILE A 34 -10.21 -3.51 21.09
N GLY A 35 -11.04 -4.56 21.14
CA GLY A 35 -11.53 -5.26 19.94
C GLY A 35 -12.23 -4.34 18.95
N GLU A 36 -13.15 -3.48 19.42
CA GLU A 36 -13.85 -2.53 18.56
C GLU A 36 -12.90 -1.47 17.94
N ALA A 37 -11.91 -1.02 18.72
CA ALA A 37 -10.91 -0.08 18.23
C ALA A 37 -10.03 -0.69 17.15
N VAL A 38 -9.59 -1.95 17.32
CA VAL A 38 -8.82 -2.68 16.30
C VAL A 38 -9.67 -2.90 15.05
N LEU A 39 -10.94 -3.32 15.20
CA LEU A 39 -11.84 -3.51 14.06
C LEU A 39 -12.06 -2.19 13.28
N SER A 40 -12.22 -1.08 13.99
CA SER A 40 -12.35 0.24 13.38
C SER A 40 -11.08 0.66 12.65
N ALA A 41 -9.91 0.41 13.25
CA ALA A 41 -8.63 0.63 12.60
C ALA A 41 -8.47 -0.20 11.33
N VAL A 42 -8.87 -1.48 11.35
CA VAL A 42 -8.86 -2.35 10.17
C VAL A 42 -9.72 -1.79 9.03
N ARG A 43 -10.94 -1.33 9.32
CA ARG A 43 -11.83 -0.74 8.31
C ARG A 43 -11.30 0.58 7.75
N LEU A 44 -10.71 1.41 8.62
CA LEU A 44 -10.07 2.65 8.20
C LEU A 44 -8.86 2.36 7.30
N SER A 45 -8.01 1.41 7.69
CA SER A 45 -6.86 0.97 6.89
C SER A 45 -7.29 0.38 5.55
N ASP A 46 -8.36 -0.44 5.50
CA ASP A 46 -8.89 -0.97 4.24
C ASP A 46 -9.27 0.15 3.27
N THR A 47 -10.07 1.10 3.73
CA THR A 47 -10.53 2.22 2.91
C THR A 47 -9.37 3.10 2.45
N THR A 48 -8.44 3.39 3.36
CA THR A 48 -7.31 4.29 3.07
C THR A 48 -6.31 3.64 2.12
N LEU A 49 -5.93 2.38 2.35
CA LEU A 49 -5.02 1.65 1.47
C LEU A 49 -5.56 1.52 0.04
N ARG A 50 -6.87 1.23 -0.11
CA ARG A 50 -7.48 1.18 -1.46
C ARG A 50 -7.38 2.53 -2.16
N ARG A 51 -7.72 3.62 -1.47
CA ARG A 51 -7.68 4.97 -2.04
C ARG A 51 -6.26 5.38 -2.45
N VAL A 52 -5.28 5.11 -1.59
CA VAL A 52 -3.87 5.40 -1.87
C VAL A 52 -3.35 4.54 -3.02
N LYS A 53 -3.74 3.26 -3.07
CA LYS A 53 -3.42 2.37 -4.20
C LYS A 53 -3.92 2.93 -5.52
N ASP A 54 -5.20 3.29 -5.58
CA ASP A 54 -5.81 3.84 -6.79
C ASP A 54 -5.10 5.13 -7.22
N LEU A 55 -4.73 6.00 -6.26
CA LEU A 55 -3.98 7.22 -6.54
C LEU A 55 -2.61 6.93 -7.15
N VAL A 56 -1.83 6.02 -6.57
CA VAL A 56 -0.47 5.71 -7.08
C VAL A 56 -0.52 5.03 -8.44
N LEU A 57 -1.50 4.13 -8.65
CA LEU A 57 -1.65 3.43 -9.92
C LEU A 57 -2.10 4.36 -11.05
N GLN A 58 -3.00 5.32 -10.76
CA GLN A 58 -3.52 6.26 -11.76
C GLN A 58 -2.56 7.40 -12.11
N ASN A 59 -1.58 7.70 -11.25
CA ASN A 59 -0.63 8.80 -11.45
C ASN A 59 0.76 8.27 -11.81
N GLU A 60 1.05 8.14 -13.10
CA GLU A 60 2.36 7.67 -13.60
C GLU A 60 3.49 8.67 -13.32
N HIS A 61 3.19 9.96 -13.31
CA HIS A 61 4.15 11.04 -13.05
C HIS A 61 4.26 11.43 -11.57
N LEU A 62 3.84 10.55 -10.65
CA LEU A 62 4.00 10.79 -9.23
C LEU A 62 5.49 10.91 -8.88
N VAL A 63 5.84 11.95 -8.11
CA VAL A 63 7.22 12.11 -7.62
C VAL A 63 7.58 10.90 -6.77
N ASP A 64 8.76 10.33 -7.00
CA ASP A 64 9.26 9.12 -6.34
C ASP A 64 8.28 7.92 -6.42
N ARG A 65 7.52 7.82 -7.53
CA ARG A 65 6.55 6.73 -7.75
C ARG A 65 7.11 5.33 -7.48
N PRO A 66 8.33 4.96 -7.90
CA PRO A 66 8.87 3.63 -7.58
C PRO A 66 8.98 3.39 -6.06
N GLU A 67 9.37 4.40 -5.30
CA GLU A 67 9.44 4.32 -3.83
C GLU A 67 8.04 4.23 -3.22
N CYS A 68 7.08 5.02 -3.69
CA CYS A 68 5.68 4.92 -3.26
C CYS A 68 5.09 3.52 -3.54
N LEU A 69 5.30 2.97 -4.73
CA LEU A 69 4.87 1.62 -5.10
C LEU A 69 5.49 0.55 -4.20
N ARG A 70 6.79 0.68 -3.90
CA ARG A 70 7.52 -0.23 -3.02
C ARG A 70 6.98 -0.20 -1.60
N LEU A 71 6.86 1.00 -1.01
CA LEU A 71 6.34 1.19 0.34
C LEU A 71 4.91 0.69 0.43
N LEU A 72 4.03 1.13 -0.46
CA LEU A 72 2.63 0.75 -0.45
C LEU A 72 2.45 -0.76 -0.64
N SER A 73 3.20 -1.41 -1.54
CA SER A 73 3.15 -2.86 -1.69
C SER A 73 3.49 -3.59 -0.39
N ARG A 74 4.55 -3.14 0.30
CA ARG A 74 4.98 -3.72 1.57
C ARG A 74 3.91 -3.51 2.64
N THR A 75 3.45 -2.28 2.84
CA THR A 75 2.46 -1.92 3.85
C THR A 75 1.13 -2.65 3.60
N THR A 76 0.65 -2.69 2.35
CA THR A 76 -0.56 -3.43 1.95
C THR A 76 -0.42 -4.93 2.23
N ARG A 77 0.76 -5.51 1.96
CA ARG A 77 1.02 -6.92 2.26
C ARG A 77 1.02 -7.19 3.76
N SER A 78 1.69 -6.35 4.55
CA SER A 78 1.71 -6.48 6.01
C SER A 78 0.33 -6.35 6.63
N PHE A 79 -0.52 -5.47 6.11
CA PHE A 79 -1.92 -5.36 6.51
C PHE A 79 -2.70 -6.66 6.25
N ALA A 80 -2.61 -7.21 5.03
CA ALA A 80 -3.28 -8.46 4.67
C ALA A 80 -2.82 -9.66 5.51
N ASP A 81 -1.51 -9.77 5.75
CA ASP A 81 -0.94 -10.84 6.55
C ASP A 81 -1.38 -10.70 8.03
N ALA A 82 -1.34 -9.49 8.61
CA ALA A 82 -1.80 -9.25 9.98
C ALA A 82 -3.30 -9.53 10.16
N LEU A 83 -4.12 -9.17 9.17
CA LEU A 83 -5.55 -9.48 9.19
C LEU A 83 -5.80 -10.99 9.14
N SER A 84 -5.04 -11.70 8.30
CA SER A 84 -5.10 -13.17 8.24
C SER A 84 -4.70 -13.82 9.57
N ASP A 85 -3.73 -13.25 10.28
CA ASP A 85 -3.27 -13.74 11.58
C ASP A 85 -4.32 -13.52 12.68
N MET A 86 -5.00 -12.37 12.69
CA MET A 86 -6.07 -12.07 13.67
C MET A 86 -7.32 -12.93 13.47
N LEU A 87 -7.54 -13.45 12.27
CA LEU A 87 -8.70 -14.29 11.94
C LEU A 87 -8.46 -15.77 12.24
N ARG A 88 -7.24 -16.17 12.62
CA ARG A 88 -6.97 -17.56 12.99
C ARG A 88 -7.79 -17.96 14.22
N PRO A 89 -8.31 -19.20 14.30
CA PRO A 89 -9.14 -19.62 15.43
C PRO A 89 -8.49 -19.46 16.80
N GLU A 90 -7.15 -19.54 16.86
CA GLU A 90 -6.39 -19.41 18.11
C GLU A 90 -6.07 -17.95 18.47
N ALA A 91 -6.38 -16.97 17.61
CA ALA A 91 -6.04 -15.58 17.85
C ALA A 91 -6.97 -14.96 18.92
N PRO A 92 -6.44 -14.13 19.84
CA PRO A 92 -7.24 -13.50 20.90
C PRO A 92 -8.45 -12.71 20.38
N LEU A 93 -8.31 -12.05 19.23
CA LEU A 93 -9.35 -11.20 18.65
C LEU A 93 -10.34 -11.96 17.75
N ALA A 94 -10.12 -13.26 17.49
CA ALA A 94 -10.93 -14.01 16.52
C ALA A 94 -12.42 -14.07 16.90
N GLN A 95 -12.73 -14.21 18.19
CA GLN A 95 -14.12 -14.21 18.67
C GLN A 95 -14.80 -12.85 18.47
N SER A 96 -14.11 -11.75 18.79
CA SER A 96 -14.64 -10.40 18.59
C SER A 96 -14.85 -10.05 17.13
N PHE A 97 -14.15 -10.71 16.22
CA PHE A 97 -14.28 -10.51 14.78
C PHE A 97 -15.24 -11.51 14.12
N SER A 98 -15.81 -12.46 14.86
CA SER A 98 -16.65 -13.54 14.31
C SER A 98 -17.84 -13.05 13.49
N SER A 99 -18.49 -11.95 13.87
CA SER A 99 -19.60 -11.36 13.12
C SER A 99 -19.19 -10.73 11.78
N SER A 100 -17.89 -10.47 11.60
CA SER A 100 -17.32 -9.82 10.41
C SER A 100 -16.25 -10.70 9.74
N SER A 101 -16.12 -11.98 10.08
CA SER A 101 -15.06 -12.86 9.57
C SER A 101 -15.03 -12.87 8.04
N ASP A 102 -16.16 -13.08 7.39
CA ASP A 102 -16.28 -13.17 5.93
C ASP A 102 -15.97 -11.83 5.24
N GLU A 103 -16.26 -10.71 5.90
CA GLU A 103 -15.88 -9.38 5.43
C GLU A 103 -14.36 -9.22 5.49
N LEU A 104 -13.77 -9.55 6.64
CA LEU A 104 -12.34 -9.40 6.89
C LEU A 104 -11.48 -10.35 6.05
N GLU A 105 -11.92 -11.59 5.81
CA GLU A 105 -11.26 -12.52 4.90
C GLU A 105 -11.22 -11.98 3.46
N ARG A 106 -12.34 -11.42 2.99
CA ARG A 106 -12.39 -10.77 1.67
C ARG A 106 -11.46 -9.56 1.60
N ILE A 107 -11.40 -8.76 2.66
CA ILE A 107 -10.46 -7.64 2.76
C ILE A 107 -9.02 -8.15 2.68
N ALA A 108 -8.65 -9.16 3.46
CA ALA A 108 -7.30 -9.73 3.45
C ALA A 108 -6.92 -10.26 2.06
N ALA A 109 -7.81 -10.99 1.41
CA ALA A 109 -7.60 -11.49 0.05
C ALA A 109 -7.43 -10.37 -0.97
N ALA A 110 -8.27 -9.33 -0.91
CA ALA A 110 -8.20 -8.17 -1.80
C ALA A 110 -6.88 -7.41 -1.64
N HIS A 111 -6.41 -7.18 -0.41
CA HIS A 111 -5.12 -6.51 -0.18
C HIS A 111 -3.94 -7.38 -0.56
N LYS A 112 -4.01 -8.71 -0.41
CA LYS A 112 -2.96 -9.61 -0.91
C LYS A 112 -2.83 -9.56 -2.44
N ALA A 113 -3.95 -9.49 -3.15
CA ALA A 113 -3.98 -9.27 -4.58
C ALA A 113 -3.44 -7.87 -4.95
N GLY A 114 -3.93 -6.82 -4.29
CA GLY A 114 -3.47 -5.44 -4.51
C GLY A 114 -1.97 -5.24 -4.24
N ALA A 115 -1.42 -5.89 -3.23
CA ALA A 115 0.02 -5.86 -2.97
C ALA A 115 0.83 -6.51 -4.10
N SER A 116 0.27 -7.53 -4.77
CA SER A 116 0.89 -8.20 -5.91
C SER A 116 0.83 -7.33 -7.17
N GLU A 117 -0.32 -6.67 -7.42
CA GLU A 117 -0.50 -5.68 -8.47
C GLU A 117 0.51 -4.53 -8.35
N LEU A 118 0.69 -3.97 -7.13
CA LEU A 118 1.67 -2.92 -6.87
C LEU A 118 3.12 -3.36 -7.15
N ARG A 119 3.46 -4.63 -6.88
CA ARG A 119 4.80 -5.17 -7.22
C ARG A 119 5.01 -5.29 -8.71
N GLU A 120 3.97 -5.67 -9.45
CA GLU A 120 4.05 -5.76 -10.90
C GLU A 120 4.22 -4.37 -11.51
N ALA A 121 3.44 -3.38 -11.05
CA ALA A 121 3.60 -1.99 -11.46
C ALA A 121 5.00 -1.43 -11.17
N LEU A 122 5.57 -1.77 -10.00
CA LEU A 122 6.95 -1.41 -9.64
C LEU A 122 7.97 -2.06 -10.59
N ARG A 123 7.76 -3.33 -10.96
CA ARG A 123 8.66 -4.02 -11.89
C ARG A 123 8.61 -3.36 -13.27
N SER A 124 7.42 -3.04 -13.76
CA SER A 124 7.24 -2.35 -15.04
C SER A 124 7.92 -0.98 -15.04
N SER A 125 7.76 -0.17 -13.99
CA SER A 125 8.39 1.16 -13.93
C SER A 125 9.92 1.10 -13.97
N ILE A 126 10.52 0.08 -13.34
CA ILE A 126 11.98 -0.10 -13.38
C ILE A 126 12.46 -0.50 -14.79
N VAL A 127 11.69 -1.31 -15.50
CA VAL A 127 12.02 -1.75 -16.87
C VAL A 127 11.90 -0.61 -17.87
N GLU A 128 10.89 0.26 -17.73
CA GLU A 128 10.73 1.45 -18.54
C GLU A 128 11.88 2.46 -18.33
N ASP A 129 12.28 2.73 -17.09
CA ASP A 129 13.45 3.58 -16.78
C ASP A 129 14.78 3.01 -17.30
N SER A 130 14.86 1.69 -17.53
CA SER A 130 16.06 1.02 -18.05
C SER A 130 15.99 0.73 -19.56
N SER A 131 14.90 1.12 -20.22
CA SER A 131 14.81 1.12 -21.68
C SER A 131 15.61 2.31 -22.25
N PRO A 132 16.56 2.10 -23.17
CA PRO A 132 17.36 3.17 -23.75
C PRO A 132 16.58 3.81 -24.90
N GLU A 133 15.47 4.49 -24.62
CA GLU A 133 14.79 5.30 -25.62
C GLU A 133 14.79 6.78 -25.19
N ASP A 134 15.42 7.58 -26.07
CA ASP A 134 15.34 9.04 -26.17
C ASP A 134 16.15 9.93 -25.20
N HIS A 135 17.39 9.53 -24.90
CA HIS A 135 18.44 10.54 -24.74
C HIS A 135 19.00 10.89 -26.12
N VAL A 136 18.33 11.81 -26.83
CA VAL A 136 18.98 12.55 -27.93
C VAL A 136 20.22 13.21 -27.31
N SER A 137 21.39 12.70 -27.68
CA SER A 137 22.67 13.23 -27.20
C SER A 137 22.75 14.71 -27.56
N GLY A 138 23.34 15.54 -26.70
CA GLY A 138 23.49 16.99 -26.96
C GLY A 138 24.20 17.30 -28.30
N ASP A 139 24.94 16.33 -28.84
CA ASP A 139 25.57 16.41 -30.16
C ASP A 139 24.55 16.30 -31.32
N GLU A 140 23.51 15.49 -31.20
CA GLU A 140 22.46 15.33 -32.23
C GLU A 140 21.50 16.54 -32.27
N LEU A 141 21.22 17.13 -31.10
CA LEU A 141 20.49 18.40 -30.98
C LEU A 141 21.25 19.58 -31.62
N SER A 142 22.58 19.54 -31.58
CA SER A 142 23.43 20.55 -32.20
C SER A 142 23.46 20.45 -33.74
N GLU A 143 23.22 19.26 -34.30
CA GLU A 143 23.07 19.08 -35.76
C GLU A 143 21.70 19.55 -36.27
N LEU A 144 20.63 19.38 -35.49
CA LEU A 144 19.27 19.83 -35.86
C LEU A 144 19.09 21.35 -35.83
N LEU A 145 19.89 22.07 -35.03
CA LEU A 145 19.90 23.54 -34.95
C LEU A 145 20.83 24.21 -35.97
N ARG A 146 21.45 23.41 -36.86
CA ARG A 146 22.41 23.88 -37.86
C ARG A 146 21.82 24.07 -39.26
N ILE A 147 20.49 23.97 -39.39
CA ILE A 147 19.69 24.27 -40.60
C ILE A 147 18.98 25.60 -40.40
#